data_AF-A0A9C8RHM8-F1
#
_entry.id   AF-A0A9C8RHM8-F1
#
_cell.length_a   1.000
_cell.length_b   1.000
_cell.length_c   1.000
_cell.angle_alpha   90.00
_cell.angle_beta   90.00
_cell.angle_gamma   90.00
#
_symmetry.space_group_name_H-M   'P 1'
#
loop_
_entity.id
_entity.type
_entity.pdbx_description
1 polymer ?
#
loop_
_entity_poly.entity_id
_entity_poly.type
_entity_poly.pdbx_seq_one_letter_code
_entity_poly.pdbx_strand_id
1 'polypeptide(L)'
;MATTASGQQQHPLGIYIKIWILLFVLSMFSYMVDYFDVQGVMRWTLVLVFMALKAGFILAIFMHVVWERMALALTILGPPMILLLLIFFMAVEGNYTEDARVQYFGHDADRSPLHVEH
;
A
#
# COMPACT_ATOMS: atom_id res chain seq x y z
N MET A 1 5.81 31.48 44.38
CA MET A 1 6.30 30.18 43.88
C MET A 1 5.69 29.96 42.50
N ALA A 2 6.45 30.17 41.43
CA ALA A 2 6.00 29.87 40.08
C ALA A 2 6.29 28.40 39.77
N THR A 3 5.23 27.59 39.66
CA THR A 3 5.32 26.20 39.22
C THR A 3 5.71 26.19 37.74
N THR A 4 6.94 25.80 37.45
CA THR A 4 7.38 25.45 36.10
C THR A 4 6.60 24.22 35.65
N ALA A 5 5.66 24.40 34.73
CA ALA A 5 4.96 23.32 34.06
C ALA A 5 5.99 22.42 33.37
N SER A 6 6.20 21.24 33.96
CA SER A 6 7.12 20.22 33.49
C SER A 6 6.63 19.62 32.18
N GLY A 7 7.34 19.97 31.10
CA GLY A 7 7.65 19.07 29.98
C GLY A 7 6.48 18.52 29.18
N GLN A 8 5.96 19.32 28.25
CA GLN A 8 5.40 18.72 27.04
C GLN A 8 6.55 17.97 26.35
N GLN A 9 6.36 16.67 26.14
CA GLN A 9 7.27 15.84 25.36
C GLN A 9 7.18 16.31 23.89
N GLN A 10 7.86 17.42 23.58
CA GLN A 10 7.99 17.95 22.23
C GLN A 10 8.75 16.90 21.42
N HIS A 11 8.02 16.13 20.60
CA HIS A 11 8.64 15.29 19.60
C HIS A 11 9.59 16.17 18.79
N PRO A 12 10.88 15.80 18.65
CA PRO A 12 11.87 16.65 18.03
C PRO A 12 11.41 17.06 16.62
N LEU A 13 11.11 18.35 16.42
CA LEU A 13 10.68 18.91 15.13
C LEU A 13 11.64 18.53 13.99
N GLY A 14 12.92 18.33 14.33
CA GLY A 14 13.95 17.89 13.40
C GLY A 14 13.70 16.50 12.78
N ILE A 15 12.94 15.61 13.41
CA ILE A 15 12.57 14.30 12.84
C ILE A 15 11.57 14.53 11.69
N TYR A 16 10.55 15.35 11.89
CA TYR A 16 9.56 15.66 10.86
C TYR A 16 10.17 16.26 9.61
N ILE A 17 11.08 17.23 9.76
CA ILE A 17 11.74 17.87 8.61
C ILE A 17 12.60 16.86 7.84
N LYS A 18 13.34 15.98 8.52
CA LYS A 18 14.13 14.93 7.86
C LYS A 18 13.27 13.98 7.04
N ILE A 19 12.17 13.48 7.62
CA ILE A 19 11.25 12.58 6.91
C ILE A 19 10.50 13.30 5.79
N TRP A 20 10.16 14.58 5.97
CA TRP A 20 9.55 15.38 4.92
C TRP A 20 10.48 15.51 3.70
N ILE A 21 11.75 15.83 3.91
CA ILE A 21 12.76 15.84 2.84
C ILE A 21 12.90 14.45 2.21
N LEU A 22 12.92 13.39 3.02
CA LEU A 22 13.00 12.01 2.53
C LEU A 22 11.82 11.65 1.62
N LEU A 23 10.59 12.02 2.00
CA LEU A 23 9.38 11.81 1.19
C LEU A 23 9.43 12.59 -0.13
N PHE A 24 10.01 13.79 -0.11
CA PHE A 24 10.22 14.58 -1.32
C PHE A 24 11.19 13.88 -2.28
N VAL A 25 12.34 13.43 -1.76
CA VAL A 25 13.34 12.67 -2.54
C VAL A 25 12.72 11.39 -3.10
N LEU A 26 11.97 10.64 -2.28
CA LEU A 26 11.29 9.42 -2.70
C LEU A 26 10.26 9.68 -3.81
N SER A 27 9.55 10.81 -3.74
CA SER A 27 8.60 11.23 -4.77
C SER A 27 9.30 11.59 -6.09
N MET A 28 10.46 12.24 -6.02
CA MET A 28 11.30 12.49 -7.20
C MET A 28 11.74 11.18 -7.85
N PHE A 29 12.21 10.21 -7.06
CA PHE A 29 12.58 8.89 -7.59
C PHE A 29 11.40 8.18 -8.26
N SER A 30 10.21 8.23 -7.66
CA SER A 30 9.00 7.67 -8.27
C SER A 30 8.70 8.29 -9.63
N TYR A 31 8.80 9.63 -9.75
CA TYR A 31 8.59 10.32 -11.02
C TYR A 31 9.66 9.97 -12.07
N MET A 32 10.90 9.78 -11.60
CA MET A 32 12.01 9.44 -12.47
C MET A 32 11.90 8.03 -13.08
N VAL A 33 11.22 7.09 -12.40
CA VAL A 33 10.87 5.79 -13.00
C VAL A 33 9.97 5.96 -14.22
N ASP A 34 8.99 6.85 -14.13
CA ASP A 34 8.09 7.15 -15.24
C ASP A 34 8.83 7.92 -16.36
N TYR A 35 9.80 8.78 -16.01
CA TYR A 35 10.63 9.50 -16.98
C TYR A 35 11.59 8.60 -17.78
N PHE A 36 12.15 7.56 -17.16
CA PHE A 36 13.06 6.63 -17.83
C PHE A 36 12.35 5.59 -18.70
N ASP A 37 11.04 5.71 -18.88
CA ASP A 37 10.23 4.83 -19.74
C ASP A 37 10.47 3.34 -19.46
N VAL A 38 10.61 2.99 -18.18
CA VAL A 38 10.81 1.60 -17.77
C VAL A 38 9.55 0.82 -18.17
N GLN A 39 9.68 -0.25 -18.96
CA GLN A 39 8.54 -1.01 -19.47
C GLN A 39 8.35 -2.36 -18.75
N GLY A 40 7.14 -2.89 -18.84
CA GLY A 40 6.78 -4.22 -18.35
C GLY A 40 6.74 -4.34 -16.82
N VAL A 41 7.13 -5.52 -16.33
CA VAL A 41 7.07 -5.90 -14.89
C VAL A 41 7.94 -4.98 -14.03
N MET A 42 9.05 -4.47 -14.57
CA MET A 42 9.98 -3.61 -13.84
C MET A 42 9.29 -2.32 -13.37
N ARG A 43 8.46 -1.69 -14.21
CA ARG A 43 7.70 -0.48 -13.82
C ARG A 43 6.72 -0.79 -12.70
N TRP A 44 5.97 -1.89 -12.82
CA TRP A 44 5.01 -2.31 -11.81
C TRP A 44 5.67 -2.53 -10.45
N THR A 45 6.80 -3.25 -10.43
CA THR A 45 7.52 -3.50 -9.17
C THR A 45 8.05 -2.20 -8.54
N LEU A 46 8.66 -1.31 -9.33
CA LEU A 46 9.21 -0.05 -8.81
C LEU A 46 8.09 0.88 -8.29
N VAL A 47 7.00 1.04 -9.03
CA VAL A 47 5.86 1.87 -8.60
C VAL A 47 5.28 1.33 -7.28
N LEU A 48 5.07 0.01 -7.18
CA LEU A 48 4.57 -0.61 -5.95
C LEU A 48 5.54 -0.42 -4.78
N VAL A 49 6.86 -0.56 -5.01
CA VAL A 49 7.88 -0.35 -3.98
C VAL A 49 7.89 1.11 -3.50
N PHE A 50 7.90 2.08 -4.41
CA PHE A 50 7.84 3.50 -4.03
C PHE A 50 6.54 3.87 -3.31
N MET A 51 5.41 3.24 -3.71
CA MET A 51 4.12 3.42 -3.06
C MET A 51 4.08 2.83 -1.64
N ALA A 52 4.64 1.64 -1.45
CA ALA A 52 4.74 1.01 -0.13
C ALA A 52 5.69 1.79 0.79
N LEU A 53 6.85 2.21 0.28
CA LEU A 53 7.83 2.99 1.06
C LEU A 53 7.23 4.32 1.52
N LYS A 54 6.61 5.10 0.62
CA LYS A 54 6.03 6.40 1.01
C LYS A 54 4.88 6.23 2.00
N ALA A 55 4.00 5.23 1.79
CA ALA A 55 2.92 4.93 2.71
C ALA A 55 3.45 4.51 4.08
N GLY A 56 4.48 3.65 4.13
CA GLY A 56 5.14 3.23 5.36
C GLY A 56 5.73 4.40 6.14
N PHE A 57 6.45 5.31 5.47
CA PHE A 57 7.00 6.51 6.11
C PHE A 57 5.91 7.46 6.64
N ILE A 58 4.82 7.62 5.90
CA ILE A 58 3.67 8.44 6.35
C ILE A 58 3.02 7.81 7.59
N LEU A 59 2.80 6.49 7.57
CA LEU A 59 2.19 5.78 8.69
C LEU A 59 3.07 5.79 9.94
N ALA A 60 4.37 5.51 9.79
CA ALA A 60 5.29 5.44 10.91
C ALA A 60 5.44 6.79 11.64
N ILE A 61 5.51 7.89 10.87
CA ILE A 61 5.88 9.20 11.39
C ILE A 61 4.69 10.15 11.53
N PHE A 62 3.93 10.37 10.46
CA PHE A 62 2.84 11.35 10.48
C PHE A 62 1.61 10.83 11.22
N MET A 63 1.30 9.54 11.07
CA MET A 63 0.27 8.88 11.88
C MET A 63 0.78 8.43 13.26
N HIS A 64 2.01 8.81 13.65
CA HIS A 64 2.60 8.56 14.97
C HIS A 64 2.59 7.10 15.44
N VAL A 65 2.47 6.13 14.52
CA VAL A 65 2.37 4.71 14.86
C VAL A 65 3.55 4.22 15.70
N VAL A 66 4.74 4.81 15.51
CA VAL A 66 5.95 4.47 16.27
C VAL A 66 5.92 4.96 17.72
N TRP A 67 5.11 5.98 18.03
CA TRP A 67 5.08 6.62 19.36
C TRP A 67 3.80 6.37 20.14
N GLU A 68 2.81 5.71 19.54
CA GLU A 68 1.51 5.46 20.12
C GLU A 68 1.29 4.00 20.52
N ARG A 69 0.22 3.78 21.31
CA ARG A 69 -0.24 2.45 21.71
C ARG A 69 -0.57 1.57 20.50
N MET A 70 -0.22 0.28 20.59
CA MET A 70 -0.49 -0.72 19.55
C MET A 70 -1.96 -0.77 19.08
N ALA A 71 -2.89 -0.42 19.96
CA ALA A 71 -4.32 -0.32 19.63
C ALA A 71 -4.60 0.71 18.53
N LEU A 72 -3.93 1.86 18.50
CA LEU A 72 -4.12 2.87 17.44
C LEU A 72 -3.48 2.44 16.12
N ALA A 73 -2.33 1.77 16.18
CA ALA A 73 -1.70 1.16 15.02
C ALA A 73 -2.63 0.13 14.35
N LEU A 74 -3.27 -0.73 15.16
CA LEU A 74 -4.22 -1.73 14.66
C LEU A 74 -5.50 -1.10 14.11
N THR A 75 -5.99 -0.01 14.68
CA THR A 75 -7.17 0.69 14.14
C THR A 75 -6.91 1.30 12.77
N ILE A 76 -5.70 1.83 12.52
CA ILE A 76 -5.34 2.46 11.24
C ILE A 76 -4.95 1.40 10.19
N LEU A 77 -4.12 0.43 10.58
CA LEU A 77 -3.57 -0.58 9.66
C LEU A 77 -4.48 -1.80 9.51
N GLY A 78 -5.33 -2.09 10.49
CA GLY A 78 -6.24 -3.23 10.51
C GLY A 78 -7.21 -3.25 9.33
N PRO A 79 -7.96 -2.16 9.04
CA PRO A 79 -8.90 -2.17 7.91
C PRO A 79 -8.22 -2.40 6.56
N PRO A 80 -7.12 -1.70 6.20
CA PRO A 80 -6.38 -2.01 4.97
C PRO A 80 -5.85 -3.44 4.91
N MET A 81 -5.34 -3.99 6.01
CA MET A 81 -4.80 -5.35 6.04
C MET A 81 -5.87 -6.41 5.85
N ILE A 82 -7.05 -6.24 6.47
CA ILE A 82 -8.20 -7.14 6.28
C ILE A 82 -8.68 -7.08 4.83
N LEU A 83 -8.73 -5.88 4.23
CA LEU A 83 -9.11 -5.73 2.82
C LEU A 83 -8.13 -6.44 1.89
N LEU A 84 -6.82 -6.30 2.11
CA LEU A 84 -5.80 -7.00 1.33
C LEU A 84 -5.92 -8.52 1.47
N LEU A 85 -6.16 -9.01 2.69
CA LEU A 85 -6.40 -10.44 2.96
C LEU A 85 -7.66 -10.94 2.23
N LEU A 86 -8.75 -10.17 2.26
CA LEU A 86 -10.00 -10.51 1.58
C LEU A 86 -9.80 -10.56 0.06
N ILE A 87 -9.14 -9.56 -0.52
CA ILE A 87 -8.82 -9.53 -1.95
C ILE A 87 -7.96 -10.74 -2.32
N PHE A 88 -6.97 -11.08 -1.51
CA PHE A 88 -6.12 -12.24 -1.74
C PHE A 88 -6.92 -13.55 -1.73
N PHE A 89 -7.77 -13.78 -0.73
CA PHE A 89 -8.62 -14.97 -0.69
C PHE A 89 -9.59 -15.02 -1.86
N MET A 90 -10.23 -13.91 -2.20
CA MET A 90 -11.16 -13.85 -3.34
C MET A 90 -10.45 -14.11 -4.68
N ALA A 91 -9.21 -13.66 -4.85
CA ALA A 91 -8.42 -13.95 -6.04
C ALA A 91 -8.07 -15.45 -6.15
N VAL A 92 -7.69 -16.07 -5.03
CA VAL A 92 -7.38 -17.50 -4.96
C VAL A 92 -8.62 -18.36 -5.23
N GLU A 93 -9.73 -18.09 -4.54
CA GLU A 93 -11.01 -18.78 -4.76
C GLU A 93 -11.56 -18.56 -6.18
N GLY A 94 -11.35 -17.37 -6.75
CA GLY A 94 -11.71 -17.06 -8.13
C GLY A 94 -11.01 -17.98 -9.12
N ASN A 95 -9.70 -18.19 -8.96
CA ASN A 95 -8.92 -19.10 -9.80
C ASN A 95 -9.36 -20.56 -9.62
N TYR A 96 -9.61 -21.02 -8.38
CA TYR A 96 -10.11 -22.37 -8.14
C TYR A 96 -11.50 -22.61 -8.76
N THR A 97 -12.38 -21.62 -8.71
CA THR A 97 -13.71 -21.68 -9.31
C THR A 97 -13.63 -21.75 -10.83
N GLU A 98 -12.71 -21.02 -11.44
CA GLU A 98 -12.45 -21.05 -12.88
C GLU A 98 -11.91 -22.42 -13.32
N ASP A 99 -10.86 -22.91 -12.66
CA ASP A 99 -10.25 -24.21 -12.95
C ASP A 99 -11.27 -25.37 -12.81
N ALA A 100 -12.10 -25.34 -11.78
CA ALA A 100 -13.17 -26.33 -11.61
C ALA A 100 -14.22 -26.27 -12.73
N ARG A 101 -14.53 -25.09 -13.28
CA ARG A 101 -15.44 -24.95 -14.43
C ARG A 101 -14.84 -25.53 -15.70
N VAL A 102 -13.55 -25.30 -15.93
CA VAL A 102 -12.83 -25.86 -17.08
C VAL A 102 -12.77 -27.38 -16.98
N GLN A 103 -12.36 -27.92 -15.82
CA GLN A 103 -12.13 -29.36 -15.64
C GLN A 103 -13.43 -30.20 -15.62
N TYR A 104 -14.47 -29.74 -14.93
CA TYR A 104 -15.68 -30.55 -14.70
C TYR A 104 -16.85 -30.17 -15.61
N PHE A 105 -16.91 -28.92 -16.07
CA PHE A 105 -18.01 -28.44 -16.91
C PHE A 105 -17.60 -28.19 -18.37
N GLY A 106 -16.35 -28.49 -18.73
CA GLY A 106 -15.84 -28.38 -20.11
C GLY A 106 -15.87 -26.94 -20.64
N HIS A 107 -15.77 -25.95 -19.75
CA HIS A 107 -15.73 -24.55 -20.14
C HIS A 107 -14.39 -24.23 -20.82
N ASP A 108 -14.40 -23.49 -21.92
CA ASP A 108 -13.16 -23.04 -22.57
C ASP A 108 -12.55 -21.91 -21.73
N ALA A 109 -11.32 -22.12 -21.23
CA ALA A 109 -10.57 -21.11 -20.46
C ALA A 109 -10.27 -19.83 -21.28
N ASP A 110 -10.26 -19.96 -22.62
CA ASP A 110 -9.98 -18.88 -23.59
C ASP A 110 -11.26 -18.44 -24.34
N ARG A 111 -12.43 -18.51 -23.70
CA ARG A 111 -13.66 -18.06 -24.35
C ARG A 111 -13.68 -16.53 -24.47
N SER A 112 -13.41 -16.00 -25.65
CA SER A 112 -13.64 -14.57 -25.96
C SER A 112 -15.15 -14.23 -25.83
N PRO A 113 -15.52 -13.05 -25.31
CA PRO A 113 -16.92 -12.63 -25.23
C PRO A 113 -17.55 -12.71 -26.63
N LEU A 114 -18.69 -13.38 -26.76
CA LEU A 114 -19.40 -13.46 -28.04
C LEU A 114 -19.82 -12.04 -28.44
N HIS A 115 -19.45 -11.62 -29.66
CA HIS A 115 -19.94 -10.38 -30.23
C HIS A 115 -21.46 -10.50 -30.39
N VAL A 116 -22.20 -9.71 -29.61
CA VAL A 116 -23.66 -9.67 -29.68
C VAL A 116 -24.02 -8.73 -30.81
N GLU A 117 -24.30 -9.29 -31.99
CA GLU A 117 -24.92 -8.55 -33.10
C GLU A 117 -26.38 -8.27 -32.68
N HIS A 118 -26.72 -7.00 -32.52
CA HIS A 118 -28.08 -6.54 -32.25
C HIS A 118 -28.90 -6.43 -33.54
#